data_AF-A0A7Y2GJP1-F1
#
_entry.id   AF-A0A7Y2GJP1-F1
#
_cell.length_a   1.000
_cell.length_b   1.000
_cell.length_c   1.000
_cell.angle_alpha   90.00
_cell.angle_beta   90.00
_cell.angle_gamma   90.00
#
_symmetry.space_group_name_H-M   'P 1'
#
loop_
_entity.id
_entity.type
_entity.pdbx_description
1 polymer ?
#
loop_
_entity_poly.entity_id
_entity_poly.type
_entity_poly.pdbx_seq_one_letter_code
_entity_poly.pdbx_strand_id
1 'polypeptide(L)'
;IPEAEWSQKQLTSGVWTIFPHVSIAGFVIDRPGPDPTKPLDTRLQMISQLLPGPDQWSSVTVQHFLAPFEPTAEEQAVIEEQMAFLLRVVRDEDYSTGLRIQKALRTGAKDHLLFGRNESGGQRFHRWVDAIVAAESDAELAELYQNAEVVHQP
;
A
#
# COMPACT_ATOMS: atom_id res chain seq x y z
N ILE A 1 20.27 12.97 6.48
CA ILE A 1 21.09 13.07 5.25
C ILE A 1 20.33 13.89 4.23
N PRO A 2 21.00 14.78 3.47
CA PRO A 2 20.40 15.48 2.34
C PRO A 2 19.66 14.52 1.40
N GLU A 3 18.58 14.99 0.76
CA GLU A 3 17.75 14.17 -0.14
C GLU A 3 18.59 13.53 -1.27
N ALA A 4 19.56 14.27 -1.81
CA ALA A 4 20.49 13.77 -2.83
C ALA A 4 21.36 12.59 -2.35
N GLU A 5 21.45 12.35 -1.04
CA GLU A 5 22.21 11.26 -0.43
C GLU A 5 21.31 10.09 -0.01
N TRP A 6 19.99 10.17 -0.23
CA TRP A 6 19.06 9.09 0.12
C TRP A 6 19.30 7.89 -0.78
N SER A 7 19.51 6.72 -0.18
CA SER A 7 19.66 5.50 -0.97
C SER A 7 18.30 5.06 -1.53
N GLN A 8 18.26 4.64 -2.81
CA GLN A 8 17.05 4.07 -3.42
C GLN A 8 16.50 2.91 -2.57
N LYS A 9 17.38 2.10 -2.01
CA LYS A 9 17.02 1.04 -1.07
C LYS A 9 16.17 1.55 0.10
N GLN A 10 16.54 2.66 0.73
CA GLN A 10 15.75 3.23 1.83
C GLN A 10 14.38 3.71 1.36
N LEU A 11 14.30 4.25 0.14
CA LEU A 11 13.04 4.70 -0.46
C LEU A 11 12.12 3.54 -0.85
N THR A 12 12.66 2.37 -1.16
CA THR A 12 11.88 1.21 -1.67
C THR A 12 11.67 0.09 -0.65
N SER A 13 12.23 0.20 0.56
CA SER A 13 12.15 -0.86 1.59
C SER A 13 10.88 -0.81 2.45
N GLY A 14 10.07 0.23 2.34
CA GLY A 14 8.86 0.44 3.15
C GLY A 14 7.57 -0.03 2.47
N VAL A 15 6.46 0.12 3.21
CA VAL A 15 5.11 0.12 2.64
C VAL A 15 4.70 1.57 2.45
N TRP A 16 4.32 1.90 1.22
CA TRP A 16 3.86 3.23 0.84
C TRP A 16 2.38 3.16 0.49
N THR A 17 1.64 4.20 0.84
CA THR A 17 0.26 4.39 0.39
C THR A 17 0.20 5.70 -0.37
N ILE A 18 -0.23 5.64 -1.62
CA ILE A 18 -0.56 6.80 -2.42
C ILE A 18 -2.09 6.89 -2.43
N PHE A 19 -2.59 7.95 -1.81
CA PHE A 19 -4.02 8.26 -1.82
C PHE A 19 -4.51 8.36 -3.28
N PRO A 20 -5.71 7.83 -3.62
CA PRO A 20 -6.71 7.29 -2.70
C PRO A 20 -6.54 5.81 -2.34
N HIS A 21 -5.90 5.03 -3.20
CA HIS A 21 -6.15 3.58 -3.20
C HIS A 21 -4.99 2.73 -3.72
N VAL A 22 -3.78 3.27 -3.76
CA VAL A 22 -2.59 2.54 -4.20
C VAL A 22 -1.71 2.26 -3.00
N SER A 23 -1.25 1.01 -2.85
CA SER A 23 -0.20 0.65 -1.91
C SER A 23 0.97 -0.01 -2.64
N ILE A 24 2.19 0.31 -2.22
CA ILE A 24 3.43 -0.20 -2.81
C ILE A 24 4.26 -0.84 -1.70
N ALA A 25 4.72 -2.07 -1.91
CA ALA A 25 5.59 -2.78 -0.98
C ALA A 25 6.70 -3.54 -1.74
N GLY A 26 7.95 -3.42 -1.27
CA GLY A 26 9.11 -4.07 -1.87
C GLY A 26 9.58 -5.30 -1.09
N PHE A 27 9.54 -6.48 -1.71
CA PHE A 27 9.93 -7.75 -1.09
C PHE A 27 11.27 -8.23 -1.62
N VAL A 28 12.17 -8.63 -0.73
CA VAL A 28 13.43 -9.27 -1.11
C VAL A 28 13.09 -10.66 -1.65
N ILE A 29 13.58 -10.97 -2.85
CA ILE A 29 13.52 -12.32 -3.42
C ILE A 29 14.81 -13.03 -2.99
N ASP A 30 14.70 -14.11 -2.24
CA ASP A 30 15.85 -14.93 -1.88
C ASP A 30 16.39 -15.63 -3.14
N ARG A 31 17.64 -15.35 -3.49
CA ARG A 31 18.32 -16.00 -4.62
C ARG A 31 19.05 -17.25 -4.15
N PRO A 32 19.06 -18.34 -4.94
CA PRO A 32 20.07 -19.38 -4.75
C PRO A 32 21.45 -18.82 -5.11
N GLY A 33 22.26 -18.53 -4.08
CA GLY A 33 23.70 -18.26 -4.19
C GLY A 33 24.12 -16.78 -4.11
N PRO A 34 25.28 -16.47 -3.49
CA PRO A 34 25.84 -15.12 -3.51
C PRO A 34 26.49 -14.83 -4.87
N ASP A 35 25.83 -14.03 -5.71
CA ASP A 35 26.45 -13.43 -6.89
C ASP A 35 26.91 -12.00 -6.56
N PRO A 36 28.22 -11.78 -6.32
CA PRO A 36 28.77 -10.47 -5.96
C PRO A 36 28.76 -9.47 -7.12
N THR A 37 28.37 -9.87 -8.33
CA THR A 37 28.31 -9.00 -9.51
C THR A 37 26.94 -8.37 -9.72
N LYS A 38 25.90 -8.83 -9.00
CA LYS A 38 24.53 -8.31 -9.12
C LYS A 38 24.24 -7.21 -8.08
N PRO A 39 23.54 -6.13 -8.44
CA PRO A 39 23.19 -5.05 -7.51
C PRO A 39 22.41 -5.54 -6.28
N LEU A 40 22.67 -4.91 -5.14
CA LEU A 40 22.19 -5.27 -3.79
C LEU A 40 20.66 -5.09 -3.57
N ASP A 41 19.89 -4.66 -4.57
CA ASP A 41 18.46 -4.38 -4.44
C ASP A 41 17.65 -4.94 -5.62
N THR A 42 17.37 -6.25 -5.57
CA THR A 42 16.56 -6.98 -6.55
C THR A 42 15.22 -7.35 -5.96
N ARG A 43 14.51 -6.35 -5.47
CA ARG A 43 13.20 -6.53 -4.86
C ARG A 43 12.12 -6.74 -5.91
N LEU A 44 11.19 -7.63 -5.61
CA LEU A 44 9.88 -7.65 -6.25
C LEU A 44 9.04 -6.51 -5.68
N GLN A 45 8.60 -5.60 -6.53
CA GLN A 45 7.67 -4.55 -6.13
C GLN A 45 6.24 -5.06 -6.32
N MET A 46 5.46 -5.03 -5.26
CA MET A 46 4.02 -5.30 -5.30
C MET A 46 3.27 -3.98 -5.24
N ILE A 47 2.52 -3.67 -6.30
CA ILE A 47 1.67 -2.48 -6.40
C ILE A 47 0.23 -2.97 -6.32
N SER A 48 -0.44 -2.63 -5.23
CA SER A 48 -1.81 -3.03 -4.94
C SER A 48 -2.75 -1.87 -5.24
N GLN A 49 -3.68 -2.04 -6.18
CA GLN A 49 -4.70 -1.04 -6.49
C GLN A 49 -6.06 -1.50 -5.98
N LEU A 50 -6.65 -0.75 -5.04
CA LEU A 50 -7.96 -1.04 -4.46
C LEU A 50 -9.05 -0.21 -5.14
N LEU A 51 -9.83 -0.84 -6.00
CA LEU A 51 -10.90 -0.18 -6.73
C LEU A 51 -12.25 -0.38 -6.02
N PRO A 52 -13.14 0.64 -6.01
CA PRO A 52 -14.50 0.47 -5.53
C PRO A 52 -15.24 -0.66 -6.27
N GLY A 53 -16.01 -1.44 -5.53
CA GLY A 53 -16.92 -2.42 -6.11
C GLY A 53 -18.27 -1.81 -6.52
N PRO A 54 -19.25 -2.64 -6.91
CA PRO A 54 -20.59 -2.19 -7.25
C PRO A 54 -21.37 -1.55 -6.09
N ASP A 55 -20.91 -1.74 -4.83
CA ASP A 55 -21.53 -1.16 -3.64
C ASP A 55 -20.47 -0.77 -2.59
N GLN A 56 -20.91 -0.12 -1.51
CA GLN A 56 -20.05 0.26 -0.37
C GLN A 56 -19.47 -0.94 0.41
N TRP A 57 -19.79 -2.15 -0.01
CA TRP A 57 -19.59 -3.40 0.70
C TRP A 57 -18.61 -4.34 -0.01
N SER A 58 -18.12 -3.92 -1.16
CA SER A 58 -17.24 -4.68 -2.03
C SER A 58 -16.17 -3.80 -2.65
N SER A 59 -15.05 -4.42 -2.98
CA SER A 59 -13.93 -3.82 -3.68
C SER A 59 -13.30 -4.85 -4.60
N VAL A 60 -12.53 -4.38 -5.58
CA VAL A 60 -11.66 -5.22 -6.40
C VAL A 60 -10.24 -4.78 -6.15
N THR A 61 -9.35 -5.73 -5.83
CA THR A 61 -7.92 -5.45 -5.79
C THR A 61 -7.20 -6.07 -6.96
N VAL A 62 -6.42 -5.24 -7.65
CA VAL A 62 -5.49 -5.66 -8.69
C VAL A 62 -4.08 -5.60 -8.10
N GLN A 63 -3.42 -6.76 -8.04
CA GLN A 63 -2.01 -6.86 -7.67
C GLN A 63 -1.15 -6.85 -8.92
N HIS A 64 -0.32 -5.81 -9.05
CA HIS A 64 0.74 -5.78 -10.04
C HIS A 64 2.06 -6.16 -9.37
N PHE A 65 2.83 -7.02 -10.03
CA PHE A 65 4.17 -7.37 -9.60
C PHE A 65 5.18 -6.87 -10.63
N LEU A 66 6.20 -6.18 -10.16
CA LEU A 66 7.24 -5.60 -10.99
C LEU A 66 8.61 -6.04 -10.48
N ALA A 67 9.34 -6.77 -11.31
CA ALA A 67 10.77 -6.96 -11.16
C ALA A 67 11.47 -5.87 -11.97
N PRO A 68 12.25 -4.95 -11.35
CA PRO A 68 12.95 -3.89 -12.06
C PRO A 68 14.24 -4.39 -12.76
N PHE A 69 14.31 -5.68 -13.06
CA PHE A 69 15.44 -6.37 -13.66
C PHE A 69 14.91 -7.53 -14.53
N GLU A 70 15.73 -7.96 -15.49
CA GLU A 70 15.42 -9.15 -16.29
C GLU A 70 15.74 -10.41 -15.48
N PRO A 71 14.74 -11.25 -15.14
CA PRO A 71 14.98 -12.46 -14.35
C PRO A 71 15.56 -13.59 -15.22
N THR A 72 16.48 -14.35 -14.66
CA THR A 72 16.85 -15.68 -15.20
C THR A 72 15.69 -16.67 -15.03
N ALA A 73 15.75 -17.82 -15.71
CA ALA A 73 14.72 -18.86 -15.58
C ALA A 73 14.56 -19.37 -14.13
N GLU A 74 15.66 -19.46 -13.37
CA GLU A 74 15.63 -19.85 -11.95
C GLU A 74 15.00 -18.75 -11.08
N GLU A 75 15.38 -17.48 -11.31
CA GLU A 75 14.78 -16.33 -10.59
C GLU A 75 13.29 -16.18 -10.93
N GLN A 76 12.88 -16.45 -12.16
CA GLN A 76 11.49 -16.39 -12.58
C GLN A 76 10.62 -17.38 -11.78
N ALA A 77 11.09 -18.62 -11.57
CA ALA A 77 10.38 -19.60 -10.77
C ALA A 77 10.19 -19.14 -9.31
N VAL A 78 11.23 -18.55 -8.70
CA VAL A 78 11.16 -18.00 -7.35
C VAL A 78 10.21 -16.79 -7.28
N ILE A 79 10.25 -15.92 -8.29
CA ILE A 79 9.32 -14.78 -8.40
C ILE A 79 7.87 -15.26 -8.46
N GLU A 80 7.57 -16.27 -9.27
CA GLU A 80 6.23 -16.82 -9.40
C GLU A 80 5.72 -17.43 -8.08
N GLU A 81 6.58 -18.15 -7.36
CA GLU A 81 6.25 -18.68 -6.03
C GLU A 81 5.97 -17.54 -5.03
N GLN A 82 6.83 -16.51 -5.01
CA GLN A 82 6.66 -15.34 -4.16
C GLN A 82 5.37 -14.58 -4.50
N MET A 83 5.04 -14.41 -5.78
CA MET A 83 3.80 -13.80 -6.24
C MET A 83 2.57 -14.57 -5.76
N ALA A 84 2.57 -15.90 -5.91
CA ALA A 84 1.49 -16.77 -5.46
C ALA A 84 1.32 -16.71 -3.93
N PHE A 85 2.43 -16.70 -3.19
CA PHE A 85 2.42 -16.55 -1.74
C PHE A 85 1.82 -15.20 -1.31
N LEU A 86 2.30 -14.08 -1.87
CA LEU A 86 1.82 -12.75 -1.53
C LEU A 86 0.34 -12.54 -1.89
N LEU A 87 -0.09 -13.04 -3.06
CA LEU A 87 -1.51 -13.05 -3.45
C LEU A 87 -2.37 -13.80 -2.44
N ARG A 88 -1.91 -14.97 -1.98
CA ARG A 88 -2.63 -15.77 -0.98
C ARG A 88 -2.74 -15.03 0.34
N VAL A 89 -1.65 -14.45 0.85
CA VAL A 89 -1.66 -13.69 2.11
C VAL A 89 -2.63 -12.51 2.05
N VAL A 90 -2.57 -11.70 1.00
CA VAL A 90 -3.49 -10.56 0.83
C VAL A 90 -4.95 -11.02 0.80
N ARG A 91 -5.26 -12.06 0.02
CA ARG A 91 -6.63 -12.55 -0.14
C ARG A 91 -7.16 -13.23 1.13
N ASP A 92 -6.36 -14.09 1.76
CA ASP A 92 -6.83 -15.01 2.78
C ASP A 92 -6.63 -14.47 4.20
N GLU A 93 -5.69 -13.54 4.41
CA GLU A 93 -5.40 -12.95 5.73
C GLU A 93 -5.90 -11.50 5.83
N ASP A 94 -5.39 -10.60 4.99
CA ASP A 94 -5.72 -9.17 5.05
C ASP A 94 -7.20 -8.93 4.74
N TYR A 95 -7.68 -9.48 3.62
CA TYR A 95 -9.07 -9.34 3.20
C TYR A 95 -10.04 -10.06 4.14
N SER A 96 -9.67 -11.23 4.67
CA SER A 96 -10.46 -11.91 5.68
C SER A 96 -10.67 -11.03 6.92
N THR A 97 -9.63 -10.32 7.35
CA THR A 97 -9.70 -9.37 8.47
C THR A 97 -10.58 -8.17 8.13
N GLY A 98 -10.35 -7.53 6.98
CA GLY A 98 -11.13 -6.37 6.52
C GLY A 98 -12.62 -6.68 6.37
N LEU A 99 -12.96 -7.81 5.76
CA LEU A 99 -14.35 -8.25 5.58
C LEU A 99 -15.04 -8.53 6.91
N ARG A 100 -14.32 -9.02 7.93
CA ARG A 100 -14.88 -9.22 9.28
C ARG A 100 -15.18 -7.88 9.96
N ILE A 101 -14.30 -6.89 9.82
CA ILE A 101 -14.56 -5.52 10.30
C ILE A 101 -15.80 -4.96 9.60
N GLN A 102 -15.88 -5.09 8.29
CA GLN A 102 -17.00 -4.57 7.50
C GLN A 102 -18.33 -5.28 7.84
N LYS A 103 -18.30 -6.59 8.10
CA LYS A 103 -19.47 -7.34 8.60
C LYS A 103 -19.93 -6.86 9.97
N ALA A 104 -19.01 -6.53 10.88
CA ALA A 104 -19.35 -5.98 12.19
C ALA A 104 -19.97 -4.59 12.06
N LEU A 105 -19.41 -3.72 11.22
CA LEU A 105 -19.93 -2.38 10.96
C LEU A 105 -21.36 -2.39 10.38
N ARG A 106 -21.68 -3.35 9.50
CA ARG A 106 -23.04 -3.54 8.97
C ARG A 106 -24.13 -3.71 10.03
N THR A 107 -23.76 -4.19 11.21
CA THR A 107 -24.75 -4.41 12.28
C THR A 107 -25.23 -3.11 12.92
N GLY A 108 -24.50 -2.00 12.75
CA GLY A 108 -24.79 -0.73 13.43
C GLY A 108 -24.57 -0.77 14.95
N ALA A 109 -24.04 -1.87 15.50
CA ALA A 109 -23.82 -2.01 16.95
C ALA A 109 -22.67 -1.13 17.49
N LYS A 110 -21.86 -0.56 16.59
CA LYS A 110 -20.80 0.40 16.89
C LYS A 110 -21.11 1.69 16.13
N ASP A 111 -21.22 2.79 16.87
CA ASP A 111 -21.46 4.14 16.38
C ASP A 111 -20.14 4.86 16.00
N HIS A 112 -19.01 4.43 16.57
CA HIS A 112 -17.70 5.01 16.28
C HIS A 112 -16.59 3.95 16.15
N LEU A 113 -15.55 4.31 15.39
CA LEU A 113 -14.27 3.60 15.30
C LEU A 113 -13.18 4.48 15.91
N LEU A 114 -12.29 3.87 16.71
CA LEU A 114 -11.16 4.57 17.32
C LEU A 114 -9.86 4.06 16.72
N PHE A 115 -9.01 4.99 16.30
CA PHE A 115 -7.63 4.68 15.95
C PHE A 115 -6.74 4.75 17.20
N GLY A 116 -5.89 3.74 17.37
CA GLY A 116 -4.83 3.72 18.37
C GLY A 116 -3.81 4.84 18.14
N ARG A 117 -3.07 5.22 19.18
CA ARG A 117 -2.03 6.27 19.10
C ARG A 117 -0.93 5.94 18.08
N ASN A 118 -0.68 4.65 17.85
CA ASN A 118 0.28 4.13 16.88
C ASN A 118 -0.29 3.99 15.45
N GLU A 119 -1.59 4.25 15.23
CA GLU A 119 -2.25 4.10 13.93
C GLU A 119 -2.34 5.42 13.16
N SER A 120 -1.26 6.20 13.20
CA SER A 120 -1.19 7.55 12.66
C SER A 120 -1.45 7.62 11.15
N GLY A 121 -1.11 6.56 10.40
CA GLY A 121 -1.45 6.44 8.97
C GLY A 121 -2.95 6.44 8.74
N GLY A 122 -3.70 5.60 9.47
CA GLY A 122 -5.16 5.54 9.40
C GLY A 122 -5.80 6.86 9.84
N GLN A 123 -5.29 7.46 10.92
CA GLN A 123 -5.75 8.78 11.37
C GLN A 123 -5.58 9.88 10.31
N ARG A 124 -4.44 9.92 9.61
CA ARG A 124 -4.19 10.90 8.54
C ARG A 124 -5.05 10.64 7.33
N PHE A 125 -5.17 9.38 6.91
CA PHE A 125 -6.00 8.98 5.77
C PHE A 125 -7.45 9.43 5.99
N HIS A 126 -8.04 9.11 7.13
CA HIS A 126 -9.44 9.45 7.39
C HIS A 126 -9.67 10.96 7.56
N ARG A 127 -8.76 11.71 8.21
CA ARG A 127 -8.85 13.18 8.23
C ARG A 127 -8.79 13.79 6.83
N TRP A 128 -7.99 13.21 5.93
CA TRP A 128 -7.90 13.66 4.54
C TRP A 128 -9.19 13.35 3.76
N VAL A 129 -9.76 12.16 3.96
CA VAL A 129 -11.08 11.80 3.40
C VAL A 129 -12.16 12.76 3.91
N ASP A 130 -12.21 13.04 5.21
CA ASP A 130 -13.19 13.97 5.79
C ASP A 130 -13.09 15.37 5.16
N ALA A 131 -11.86 15.88 4.98
CA ALA A 131 -11.63 17.17 4.35
C ALA A 131 -12.09 17.19 2.88
N ILE A 132 -11.81 16.13 2.11
CA ILE A 132 -12.26 16.02 0.71
C ILE A 132 -13.78 15.94 0.62
N VAL A 133 -14.42 15.14 1.47
CA VAL A 133 -15.89 14.96 1.47
C VAL A 133 -16.61 16.24 1.91
N ALA A 134 -15.98 17.04 2.77
CA ALA A 134 -16.53 18.32 3.24
C ALA A 134 -16.43 19.47 2.22
N ALA A 135 -15.57 19.35 1.20
CA ALA A 135 -15.48 20.35 0.14
C ALA A 135 -16.77 20.35 -0.71
N GLU A 136 -17.45 21.49 -0.79
CA GLU A 136 -18.74 21.63 -1.48
C GLU A 136 -18.57 22.02 -2.96
N SER A 137 -17.35 22.34 -3.38
CA SER A 137 -17.04 22.72 -4.76
C SER A 137 -15.64 22.29 -5.22
N ASP A 138 -15.44 22.22 -6.54
CA ASP A 138 -14.13 21.96 -7.15
C ASP A 138 -13.09 23.02 -6.78
N ALA A 139 -13.52 24.27 -6.54
CA ALA A 139 -12.63 25.35 -6.14
C ALA A 139 -12.09 25.14 -4.71
N GLU A 140 -12.97 24.77 -3.78
CA GLU A 140 -12.58 24.42 -2.41
C GLU A 140 -11.71 23.16 -2.38
N LEU A 141 -12.04 22.16 -3.20
CA LEU A 141 -11.21 20.96 -3.33
C LEU A 141 -9.81 21.32 -3.85
N ALA A 142 -9.71 22.15 -4.89
CA ALA A 142 -8.44 22.60 -5.43
C ALA A 142 -7.62 23.39 -4.39
N GLU A 143 -8.26 24.26 -3.62
CA GLU A 143 -7.63 25.01 -2.53
C GLU A 143 -7.11 24.07 -1.43
N LEU A 144 -7.89 23.04 -1.07
CA LEU A 144 -7.48 22.00 -0.11
C LEU A 144 -6.19 21.29 -0.56
N TYR A 145 -6.09 20.89 -1.83
CA TYR A 145 -4.88 20.26 -2.37
C TYR A 145 -3.68 21.22 -2.42
N GLN A 146 -3.89 22.49 -2.76
CA GLN A 146 -2.82 23.49 -2.81
C GLN A 146 -2.23 23.78 -1.43
N ASN A 147 -3.07 23.72 -0.40
CA ASN A 147 -2.67 24.00 0.98
C ASN A 147 -2.36 22.72 1.78
N ALA A 148 -2.23 21.56 1.13
CA ALA A 148 -1.92 20.30 1.81
C ALA A 148 -0.53 20.35 2.47
N GLU A 149 -0.48 20.11 3.77
CA GLU A 149 0.78 20.11 4.52
C GLU A 149 1.62 18.86 4.26
N VAL A 150 2.92 19.05 4.03
CA VAL A 150 3.90 17.96 4.01
C VAL A 150 4.38 17.72 5.44
N VAL A 151 3.99 16.58 6.01
CA VAL A 151 4.40 16.21 7.37
C VAL A 151 5.20 14.92 7.35
N HIS A 152 6.49 15.03 7.68
CA HIS A 152 7.34 13.86 7.90
C HIS A 152 7.13 13.34 9.33
N GLN A 153 6.86 12.04 9.47
CA GLN A 153 6.86 11.43 10.79
C GLN A 153 8.31 11.22 11.27
N PRO A 154 8.59 11.55 12.54
CA PRO A 154 9.91 11.36 13.13
C PRO A 154 10.31 9.89 13.24
#